data_AF-A0A8C0LUR3-F1
#
_entry.id   AF-A0A8C0LUR3-F1
#
_cell.length_a   1.000
_cell.length_b   1.000
_cell.length_c   1.000
_cell.angle_alpha   90.00
_cell.angle_beta   90.00
_cell.angle_gamma   90.00
#
_symmetry.space_group_name_H-M   'P 1'
#
loop_
_entity.id
_entity.type
_entity.pdbx_description
1 polymer ?
#
loop_
_entity_poly.entity_id
_entity_poly.type
_entity_poly.pdbx_seq_one_letter_code
_entity_poly.pdbx_strand_id
1 'polypeptide(L)'
;MSSAPAPGPAPASLTLWDEEDFQGRRCRLLSDCANIAERGGLRRVRSVKVENGAWVAFEYPDFQGQQFILEKGDYPRWSAWSGSGGHHSDQLLSFRPVLCANHSDSRVTLFEGENFQGSKFELSDDYPSLPSMGWASKDVGSLKVSSGAWVAYQYPGYRGYQYVLERDRHSGEFRTYSEFGTQAHTGLLQSIRRVQH
;
A
#
# COMPACT_ATOMS: atom_id res chain seq x y z
N MET A 1 -12.59 21.10 37.30
CA MET A 1 -11.48 21.27 36.32
C MET A 1 -11.75 20.29 35.19
N SER A 2 -12.21 20.75 34.03
CA SER A 2 -12.43 19.87 32.86
C SER A 2 -11.08 19.62 32.22
N SER A 3 -10.62 18.37 32.17
CA SER A 3 -9.46 17.98 31.36
C SER A 3 -9.76 18.29 29.90
N ALA A 4 -8.83 18.93 29.19
CA ALA A 4 -8.92 19.08 27.75
C ALA A 4 -9.05 17.68 27.09
N PRO A 5 -9.88 17.53 26.05
CA PRO A 5 -9.94 16.27 25.32
C PRO A 5 -8.55 15.92 24.79
N ALA A 6 -8.19 14.64 24.85
CA ALA A 6 -6.95 14.16 24.26
C ALA A 6 -6.88 14.62 22.79
N PRO A 7 -5.72 15.08 22.29
CA PRO A 7 -5.60 15.45 20.89
C PRO A 7 -6.04 14.26 20.03
N GLY A 8 -6.86 14.53 19.02
CA GLY A 8 -7.25 13.52 18.04
C GLY A 8 -6.03 12.90 17.35
N PRO A 9 -6.20 11.78 16.61
CA PRO A 9 -5.11 11.14 15.91
C PRO A 9 -4.39 12.15 15.01
N ALA A 10 -3.05 12.13 15.03
CA ALA A 10 -2.23 13.04 14.24
C ALA A 10 -2.52 12.84 12.74
N PRO A 11 -2.59 13.92 11.94
CA PRO A 11 -2.79 13.81 10.50
C PRO A 11 -1.62 13.05 9.86
N ALA A 12 -1.91 12.31 8.79
CA ALA A 12 -0.89 11.61 8.01
C ALA A 12 0.16 12.61 7.50
N SER A 13 1.45 12.27 7.63
CA SER A 13 2.52 13.11 7.10
C SER A 13 3.70 12.30 6.58
N LEU A 14 4.28 12.82 5.51
CA LEU A 14 5.36 12.22 4.75
C LEU A 14 6.35 13.31 4.32
N THR A 15 7.64 13.13 4.53
CA THR A 15 8.68 13.99 3.96
C THR A 15 9.51 13.20 2.94
N LEU A 16 9.78 13.85 1.81
CA LEU A 16 10.49 13.31 0.65
C LEU A 16 11.74 14.14 0.41
N TRP A 17 12.81 13.50 -0.05
CA TRP A 17 14.08 14.15 -0.41
C TRP A 17 14.56 13.69 -1.78
N ASP A 18 15.25 14.56 -2.52
CA ASP A 18 15.83 14.23 -3.83
C ASP A 18 17.21 13.55 -3.78
N GLU A 19 17.82 13.46 -2.59
CA GLU A 19 19.02 12.68 -2.32
C GLU A 19 18.76 11.54 -1.30
N GLU A 20 19.68 10.57 -1.25
CA GLU A 20 19.65 9.51 -0.24
C GLU A 20 19.97 10.07 1.16
N ASP A 21 19.72 9.29 2.21
CA ASP A 21 20.04 9.63 3.60
C ASP A 21 19.47 10.99 4.07
N PHE A 22 18.30 11.35 3.53
CA PHE A 22 17.51 12.52 3.92
C PHE A 22 18.22 13.86 3.66
N GLN A 23 19.00 13.93 2.58
CA GLN A 23 19.75 15.13 2.15
C GLN A 23 19.11 15.83 0.95
N GLY A 24 19.65 17.00 0.59
CA GLY A 24 19.21 17.75 -0.57
C GLY A 24 17.91 18.52 -0.35
N ARG A 25 17.16 18.73 -1.43
CA ARG A 25 15.86 19.42 -1.40
C ARG A 25 14.81 18.49 -0.83
N ARG A 26 13.92 19.05 -0.01
CA ARG A 26 12.84 18.30 0.63
C ARG A 26 11.47 18.87 0.33
N CYS A 27 10.48 17.99 0.31
CA CYS A 27 9.07 18.34 0.23
C CYS A 27 8.29 17.55 1.28
N ARG A 28 7.42 18.21 2.04
CA ARG A 28 6.54 17.57 3.01
C ARG A 28 5.11 17.51 2.47
N LEU A 29 4.50 16.34 2.52
CA LEU A 29 3.12 16.08 2.10
C LEU A 29 2.24 15.79 3.33
N LEU A 30 1.05 16.38 3.33
CA LEU A 30 -0.02 16.16 4.33
C LEU A 30 -1.32 15.66 3.69
N SER A 31 -1.31 15.53 2.36
CA SER A 31 -2.43 15.11 1.52
C SER A 31 -1.88 14.41 0.29
N ASP A 32 -2.76 13.84 -0.53
CA ASP A 32 -2.41 13.28 -1.82
C ASP A 32 -1.62 14.26 -2.71
N CYS A 33 -0.79 13.70 -3.57
CA CYS A 33 0.10 14.38 -4.50
C CYS A 33 0.14 13.58 -5.80
N ALA A 34 -0.62 14.01 -6.80
CA ALA A 34 -0.68 13.33 -8.11
C ALA A 34 0.62 13.50 -8.93
N ASN A 35 1.41 14.54 -8.69
CA ASN A 35 2.69 14.74 -9.36
C ASN A 35 3.68 15.50 -8.45
N ILE A 36 4.70 14.80 -7.94
CA ILE A 36 5.68 15.38 -7.02
C ILE A 36 6.62 16.40 -7.68
N ALA A 37 6.84 16.29 -9.00
CA ALA A 37 7.65 17.26 -9.73
C ALA A 37 6.97 18.62 -9.80
N GLU A 38 5.64 18.63 -9.99
CA GLU A 38 4.84 19.85 -10.06
C GLU A 38 4.56 20.44 -8.68
N ARG A 39 4.06 19.63 -7.74
CA ARG A 39 3.67 20.11 -6.41
C ARG A 39 4.87 20.33 -5.49
N GLY A 40 5.85 19.43 -5.54
CA GLY A 40 6.98 19.41 -4.61
C GLY A 40 8.28 19.96 -5.19
N GLY A 41 8.36 20.20 -6.49
CA GLY A 41 9.59 20.61 -7.16
C GLY A 41 10.70 19.55 -7.18
N LEU A 42 10.39 18.30 -6.77
CA LEU A 42 11.32 17.19 -6.73
C LEU A 42 11.18 16.38 -8.02
N ARG A 43 12.21 16.37 -8.86
CA ARG A 43 12.22 15.56 -10.10
C ARG A 43 12.47 14.07 -9.85
N ARG A 44 13.02 13.75 -8.68
CA ARG A 44 13.30 12.40 -8.20
C ARG A 44 13.15 12.39 -6.69
N VAL A 45 12.76 11.24 -6.15
CA VAL A 45 12.73 10.96 -4.72
C VAL A 45 13.74 9.87 -4.45
N ARG A 46 14.65 10.10 -3.51
CA ARG A 46 15.73 9.17 -3.16
C ARG A 46 15.75 8.77 -1.70
N SER A 47 15.09 9.50 -0.82
CA SER A 47 14.81 9.04 0.55
C SER A 47 13.48 9.60 1.05
N VAL A 48 12.89 8.88 2.00
CA VAL A 48 11.51 9.11 2.46
C VAL A 48 11.42 8.90 3.97
N LYS A 49 10.71 9.78 4.68
CA LYS A 49 10.33 9.57 6.08
C LYS A 49 8.82 9.68 6.22
N VAL A 50 8.19 8.63 6.70
CA VAL A 50 6.77 8.64 7.06
C VAL A 50 6.68 8.95 8.55
N GLU A 51 6.27 10.15 8.92
CA GLU A 51 6.21 10.50 10.34
C GLU A 51 4.91 10.06 11.02
N ASN A 52 3.79 10.07 10.28
CA ASN A 52 2.48 9.67 10.78
C ASN A 52 1.63 8.98 9.71
N GLY A 53 0.92 7.92 10.11
CA GLY A 53 0.04 7.13 9.27
C GLY A 53 0.80 6.25 8.27
N ALA A 54 0.05 5.70 7.31
CA ALA A 54 0.59 4.99 6.16
C ALA A 54 0.32 5.76 4.88
N TRP A 55 1.17 5.55 3.90
CA TRP A 55 1.10 6.13 2.57
C TRP A 55 1.29 5.04 1.54
N VAL A 56 0.76 5.24 0.35
CA VAL A 56 1.19 4.50 -0.83
C VAL A 56 1.80 5.46 -1.82
N ALA A 57 2.97 5.08 -2.30
CA ALA A 57 3.67 5.74 -3.37
C ALA A 57 3.51 4.96 -4.68
N PHE A 58 3.56 5.67 -5.79
CA PHE A 58 3.39 5.13 -7.12
C PHE A 58 4.56 5.50 -8.01
N GLU A 59 4.89 4.59 -8.91
CA GLU A 59 5.95 4.75 -9.90
C GLU A 59 5.75 5.95 -10.82
N TYR A 60 4.51 6.20 -11.24
CA TYR A 60 4.16 7.27 -12.18
C TYR A 60 3.24 8.33 -11.56
N PRO A 61 3.09 9.50 -12.21
CA PRO A 61 2.07 10.47 -11.85
C PRO A 61 0.66 9.88 -11.88
N ASP A 62 -0.30 10.61 -11.30
CA ASP A 62 -1.73 10.27 -11.32
C ASP A 62 -2.06 8.89 -10.73
N PHE A 63 -1.25 8.46 -9.75
CA PHE A 63 -1.42 7.21 -9.01
C PHE A 63 -1.35 5.97 -9.91
N GLN A 64 -0.46 5.99 -10.90
CA GLN A 64 -0.28 4.94 -11.90
C GLN A 64 1.02 4.14 -11.68
N GLY A 65 1.05 2.93 -12.23
CA GLY A 65 2.22 2.05 -12.22
C GLY A 65 2.39 1.29 -10.91
N GLN A 66 3.61 0.86 -10.62
CA GLN A 66 3.85 0.04 -9.43
C GLN A 66 3.56 0.80 -8.13
N GLN A 67 2.92 0.10 -7.18
CA GLN A 67 2.57 0.60 -5.85
C GLN A 67 3.61 0.20 -4.81
N PHE A 68 3.87 1.08 -3.85
CA PHE A 68 4.76 0.82 -2.73
C PHE A 68 4.11 1.29 -1.44
N ILE A 69 3.83 0.36 -0.52
CA ILE A 69 3.34 0.73 0.80
C ILE A 69 4.49 1.33 1.63
N LEU A 70 4.24 2.49 2.22
CA LEU A 70 5.16 3.24 3.07
C LEU A 70 4.48 3.44 4.43
N GLU A 71 4.87 2.63 5.39
CA GLU A 71 4.38 2.69 6.77
C GLU A 71 5.30 3.62 7.59
N LYS A 72 4.88 3.99 8.80
CA LYS A 72 5.67 4.86 9.67
C LYS A 72 7.11 4.37 9.82
N GLY A 73 8.08 5.20 9.46
CA GLY A 73 9.49 4.82 9.47
C GLY A 73 10.37 5.64 8.53
N ASP A 74 11.65 5.27 8.54
CA ASP A 74 12.74 5.92 7.81
C ASP A 74 13.18 5.03 6.64
N TYR A 75 13.15 5.58 5.43
CA TYR A 75 13.54 4.92 4.20
C TYR A 75 14.71 5.69 3.54
N PRO A 76 15.96 5.37 3.90
CA PRO A 76 17.13 6.19 3.50
C PRO A 76 17.49 6.09 2.02
N ARG A 77 16.98 5.08 1.30
CA ARG A 77 17.28 4.82 -0.11
C ARG A 77 16.23 3.90 -0.73
N TRP A 78 16.26 3.78 -2.05
CA TRP A 78 15.23 3.06 -2.80
C TRP A 78 15.02 1.60 -2.40
N SER A 79 16.10 0.91 -2.05
CA SER A 79 16.04 -0.49 -1.61
C SER A 79 15.24 -0.70 -0.31
N ALA A 80 15.03 0.36 0.47
CA ALA A 80 14.24 0.30 1.70
C ALA A 80 12.72 0.20 1.44
N TRP A 81 12.20 0.75 0.33
CA TRP A 81 10.77 0.65 -0.02
C TRP A 81 10.47 -0.40 -1.09
N SER A 82 11.43 -0.74 -1.94
CA SER A 82 11.23 -1.76 -2.98
C SER A 82 11.33 -3.20 -2.46
N GLY A 83 11.93 -3.41 -1.28
CA GLY A 83 12.18 -4.73 -0.71
C GLY A 83 13.22 -5.56 -1.47
N SER A 84 13.51 -6.77 -0.98
CA SER A 84 14.61 -7.65 -1.43
C SER A 84 14.22 -8.64 -2.55
N GLY A 85 13.20 -8.35 -3.35
CA GLY A 85 12.79 -9.22 -4.47
C GLY A 85 11.62 -8.69 -5.29
N GLY A 86 11.46 -7.37 -5.36
CA GLY A 86 10.40 -6.69 -6.10
C GLY A 86 10.88 -6.17 -7.46
N HIS A 87 9.94 -5.58 -8.20
CA HIS A 87 10.24 -4.77 -9.38
C HIS A 87 11.19 -3.64 -9.00
N HIS A 88 12.33 -3.55 -9.70
CA HIS A 88 13.33 -2.51 -9.49
C HIS A 88 12.85 -1.19 -10.09
N SER A 89 12.12 -0.40 -9.30
CA SER A 89 11.82 0.99 -9.65
C SER A 89 12.39 1.92 -8.60
N ASP A 90 13.23 2.85 -9.04
CA ASP A 90 13.74 3.96 -8.25
C ASP A 90 12.89 5.23 -8.41
N GLN A 91 11.77 5.13 -9.13
CA GLN A 91 10.85 6.24 -9.37
C GLN A 91 9.69 6.19 -8.39
N LEU A 92 9.47 7.28 -7.66
CA LEU A 92 8.24 7.54 -6.90
C LEU A 92 7.75 8.94 -7.29
N LEU A 93 6.64 9.00 -8.02
CA LEU A 93 6.18 10.25 -8.66
C LEU A 93 4.81 10.73 -8.17
N SER A 94 4.01 9.87 -7.55
CA SER A 94 2.77 10.27 -6.88
C SER A 94 2.55 9.53 -5.57
N PHE A 95 1.79 10.14 -4.66
CA PHE A 95 1.67 9.70 -3.26
C PHE A 95 0.26 9.96 -2.75
N ARG A 96 -0.26 9.07 -1.91
CA ARG A 96 -1.51 9.32 -1.17
C ARG A 96 -1.46 8.71 0.22
N PRO A 97 -2.12 9.32 1.21
CA PRO A 97 -2.31 8.70 2.51
C PRO A 97 -3.26 7.49 2.39
N VAL A 98 -3.07 6.50 3.26
CA VAL A 98 -3.96 5.34 3.45
C VAL A 98 -4.76 5.59 4.73
N LEU A 99 -5.95 6.17 4.58
CA LEU A 99 -6.71 6.73 5.70
C LEU A 99 -7.50 5.68 6.49
N CYS A 100 -7.89 4.59 5.83
CA CYS A 100 -8.65 3.50 6.46
C CYS A 100 -7.76 2.43 7.11
N ALA A 101 -6.43 2.61 7.17
CA ALA A 101 -5.55 1.67 7.84
C ALA A 101 -5.91 1.55 9.33
N ASN A 102 -6.28 0.34 9.76
CA ASN A 102 -6.58 0.01 11.14
C ASN A 102 -6.17 -1.44 11.42
N HIS A 103 -4.91 -1.64 11.81
CA HIS A 103 -4.30 -2.96 11.92
C HIS A 103 -5.11 -3.95 12.79
N SER A 104 -5.69 -3.48 13.90
CA SER A 104 -6.42 -4.33 14.84
C SER A 104 -7.82 -4.78 14.38
N ASP A 105 -8.40 -4.13 13.38
CA ASP A 105 -9.75 -4.42 12.90
C ASP A 105 -9.79 -4.69 11.39
N SER A 106 -8.65 -4.99 10.78
CA SER A 106 -8.58 -5.30 9.35
C SER A 106 -9.20 -6.66 9.02
N ARG A 107 -10.11 -6.71 8.04
CA ARG A 107 -10.69 -7.94 7.50
C ARG A 107 -10.79 -7.89 5.98
N VAL A 108 -10.43 -8.99 5.32
CA VAL A 108 -10.54 -9.16 3.86
C VAL A 108 -11.05 -10.56 3.52
N THR A 109 -11.81 -10.68 2.44
CA THR A 109 -12.25 -11.96 1.88
C THR A 109 -11.70 -12.10 0.47
N LEU A 110 -11.00 -13.18 0.18
CA LEU A 110 -10.56 -13.56 -1.16
C LEU A 110 -11.59 -14.49 -1.80
N PHE A 111 -11.76 -14.39 -3.10
CA PHE A 111 -12.65 -15.25 -3.89
C PHE A 111 -11.88 -15.86 -5.06
N GLU A 112 -12.16 -17.13 -5.33
CA GLU A 112 -11.50 -17.90 -6.38
C GLU A 112 -11.80 -17.30 -7.76
N GLY A 113 -13.06 -16.97 -8.01
CA GLY A 113 -13.52 -16.36 -9.26
C GLY A 113 -13.63 -14.85 -9.19
N GLU A 114 -13.79 -14.24 -10.37
CA GLU A 114 -14.20 -12.84 -10.52
C GLU A 114 -15.62 -12.62 -9.96
N ASN A 115 -15.99 -11.36 -9.72
CA ASN A 115 -17.32 -10.97 -9.26
C ASN A 115 -17.80 -11.73 -8.00
N PHE A 116 -16.85 -12.03 -7.11
CA PHE A 116 -17.07 -12.67 -5.81
C PHE A 116 -17.68 -14.08 -5.90
N GLN A 117 -17.31 -14.81 -6.95
CA GLN A 117 -17.79 -16.17 -7.20
C GLN A 117 -16.80 -17.24 -6.69
N GLY A 118 -17.32 -18.46 -6.53
CA GLY A 118 -16.53 -19.63 -6.17
C GLY A 118 -16.18 -19.70 -4.68
N SER A 119 -15.14 -20.47 -4.38
CA SER A 119 -14.67 -20.66 -3.00
C SER A 119 -14.17 -19.34 -2.42
N LYS A 120 -14.46 -19.09 -1.14
CA LYS A 120 -14.00 -17.90 -0.43
C LYS A 120 -13.06 -18.24 0.73
N PHE A 121 -12.18 -17.30 1.05
CA PHE A 121 -11.28 -17.41 2.19
C PHE A 121 -11.20 -16.07 2.93
N GLU A 122 -11.58 -16.08 4.21
CA GLU A 122 -11.66 -14.88 5.06
C GLU A 122 -10.37 -14.76 5.89
N LEU A 123 -9.81 -13.55 5.93
CA LEU A 123 -8.53 -13.26 6.58
C LEU A 123 -8.67 -12.06 7.51
N SER A 124 -8.09 -12.19 8.71
CA SER A 124 -8.01 -11.16 9.75
C SER A 124 -6.59 -10.90 10.25
N ASP A 125 -5.62 -11.68 9.76
CA ASP A 125 -4.22 -11.66 10.17
C ASP A 125 -3.27 -11.54 8.97
N ASP A 126 -1.96 -11.58 9.21
CA ASP A 126 -0.96 -11.50 8.17
C ASP A 126 -0.60 -12.90 7.65
N TYR A 127 -0.57 -13.08 6.33
CA TYR A 127 -0.41 -14.37 5.67
C TYR A 127 0.83 -14.32 4.76
N PRO A 128 2.01 -14.74 5.24
CA PRO A 128 3.24 -14.76 4.45
C PRO A 128 3.21 -15.79 3.32
N SER A 129 2.27 -16.75 3.34
CA SER A 129 2.05 -17.72 2.27
C SER A 129 0.57 -18.12 2.26
N LEU A 130 -0.20 -17.61 1.31
CA LEU A 130 -1.61 -17.99 1.11
C LEU A 130 -1.77 -19.50 0.90
N PRO A 131 -0.96 -20.17 0.03
CA PRO A 131 -1.08 -21.61 -0.17
C PRO A 131 -0.85 -22.42 1.12
N SER A 132 0.17 -22.05 1.92
CA SER A 132 0.48 -22.74 3.17
C SER A 132 -0.59 -22.55 4.25
N MET A 133 -1.41 -21.51 4.12
CA MET A 133 -2.46 -21.17 5.07
C MET A 133 -3.85 -21.67 4.64
N GLY A 134 -3.94 -22.41 3.53
CA GLY A 134 -5.18 -23.07 3.08
C GLY A 134 -5.85 -22.47 1.85
N TRP A 135 -5.27 -21.44 1.22
CA TRP A 135 -5.75 -20.98 -0.08
C TRP A 135 -5.41 -21.99 -1.17
N ALA A 136 -6.43 -22.66 -1.72
CA ALA A 136 -6.22 -23.75 -2.68
C ALA A 136 -6.07 -23.28 -4.13
N SER A 137 -6.59 -22.10 -4.47
CA SER A 137 -6.50 -21.57 -5.84
C SER A 137 -5.11 -21.02 -6.13
N LYS A 138 -4.70 -21.13 -7.40
CA LYS A 138 -3.45 -20.50 -7.88
C LYS A 138 -3.56 -18.96 -7.86
N ASP A 139 -4.71 -18.45 -8.25
CA ASP A 139 -4.97 -17.02 -8.45
C ASP A 139 -6.15 -16.57 -7.56
N VAL A 140 -6.19 -15.29 -7.25
CA VAL A 140 -7.32 -14.61 -6.60
C VAL A 140 -8.09 -13.88 -7.70
N GLY A 141 -9.31 -14.34 -8.00
CA GLY A 141 -10.14 -13.74 -9.05
C GLY A 141 -10.77 -12.41 -8.63
N SER A 142 -11.16 -12.29 -7.35
CA SER A 142 -11.71 -11.06 -6.77
C SER A 142 -11.53 -11.02 -5.26
N LEU A 143 -11.69 -9.85 -4.64
CA LEU A 143 -11.60 -9.71 -3.19
C LEU A 143 -12.49 -8.59 -2.64
N LYS A 144 -12.85 -8.73 -1.36
CA LYS A 144 -13.58 -7.71 -0.60
C LYS A 144 -12.83 -7.33 0.66
N VAL A 145 -12.41 -6.08 0.76
CA VAL A 145 -11.90 -5.48 1.99
C VAL A 145 -13.11 -5.04 2.82
N SER A 146 -13.40 -5.75 3.91
CA SER A 146 -14.52 -5.42 4.80
C SER A 146 -14.18 -4.28 5.75
N SER A 147 -12.91 -4.20 6.17
CA SER A 147 -12.39 -3.18 7.07
C SER A 147 -10.85 -3.10 6.95
N GLY A 148 -10.31 -1.93 7.31
CA GLY A 148 -8.88 -1.70 7.29
C GLY A 148 -8.32 -1.44 5.88
N ALA A 149 -6.99 -1.53 5.82
CA ALA A 149 -6.23 -1.53 4.58
C ALA A 149 -5.26 -2.71 4.58
N TRP A 150 -5.03 -3.27 3.40
CA TRP A 150 -4.23 -4.45 3.17
C TRP A 150 -3.23 -4.18 2.05
N VAL A 151 -2.13 -4.92 2.05
CA VAL A 151 -1.21 -4.98 0.94
C VAL A 151 -1.01 -6.45 0.55
N ALA A 152 -1.36 -6.76 -0.69
CA ALA A 152 -1.19 -8.08 -1.29
C ALA A 152 0.06 -8.10 -2.16
N TYR A 153 0.68 -9.28 -2.26
CA TYR A 153 1.95 -9.47 -2.94
C TYR A 153 1.91 -10.67 -3.89
N GLN A 154 2.60 -10.52 -5.01
CA GLN A 154 2.70 -11.55 -6.04
C GLN A 154 3.33 -12.85 -5.54
N TYR A 155 4.31 -12.78 -4.63
CA TYR A 155 5.07 -13.95 -4.14
C TYR A 155 4.98 -14.11 -2.62
N PRO A 156 5.31 -15.30 -2.07
CA PRO A 156 5.34 -15.52 -0.63
C PRO A 156 6.43 -14.69 0.05
N GLY A 157 6.21 -14.38 1.32
CA GLY A 157 7.10 -13.57 2.13
C GLY A 157 7.09 -12.09 1.75
N TYR A 158 5.96 -11.58 1.24
CA TYR A 158 5.74 -10.17 0.93
C TYR A 158 6.68 -9.64 -0.17
N ARG A 159 6.78 -10.38 -1.29
CA ARG A 159 7.71 -10.09 -2.40
C ARG A 159 7.00 -9.94 -3.73
N GLY A 160 7.70 -9.36 -4.71
CA GLY A 160 7.18 -9.08 -6.04
C GLY A 160 6.33 -7.81 -6.07
N TYR A 161 5.41 -7.74 -7.02
CA TYR A 161 4.49 -6.61 -7.12
C TYR A 161 3.57 -6.52 -5.90
N GLN A 162 3.43 -5.30 -5.38
CA GLN A 162 2.51 -4.93 -4.29
C GLN A 162 1.22 -4.32 -4.84
N TYR A 163 0.12 -4.60 -4.16
CA TYR A 163 -1.21 -4.04 -4.45
C TYR A 163 -1.84 -3.58 -3.13
N VAL A 164 -2.11 -2.29 -3.00
CA VAL A 164 -2.74 -1.71 -1.80
C VAL A 164 -4.25 -1.73 -1.97
N LEU A 165 -4.92 -2.41 -1.04
CA LEU A 165 -6.34 -2.72 -1.08
C LEU A 165 -7.01 -2.08 0.14
N GLU A 166 -7.93 -1.16 -0.10
CA GLU A 166 -8.50 -0.31 0.94
C GLU A 166 -10.01 -0.43 1.02
N ARG A 167 -10.55 -0.33 2.24
CA ARG A 167 -12.00 -0.34 2.46
C ARG A 167 -12.72 0.87 1.85
N ASP A 168 -12.08 2.04 1.86
CA ASP A 168 -12.68 3.30 1.39
C ASP A 168 -12.55 3.50 -0.13
N ARG A 169 -11.75 2.68 -0.82
CA ARG A 169 -11.63 2.63 -2.28
C ARG A 169 -12.58 1.59 -2.85
N HIS A 170 -13.33 1.95 -3.90
CA HIS A 170 -14.32 1.06 -4.54
C HIS A 170 -15.32 0.43 -3.56
N SER A 171 -15.59 1.08 -2.43
CA SER A 171 -16.36 0.50 -1.31
C SER A 171 -15.78 -0.81 -0.76
N GLY A 172 -14.47 -1.04 -0.92
CA GLY A 172 -13.77 -2.27 -0.54
C GLY A 172 -14.01 -3.42 -1.51
N GLU A 173 -14.68 -3.21 -2.64
CA GLU A 173 -15.04 -4.26 -3.59
C GLU A 173 -14.13 -4.22 -4.83
N PHE A 174 -13.34 -5.27 -5.04
CA PHE A 174 -12.47 -5.43 -6.18
C PHE A 174 -12.91 -6.67 -6.97
N ARG A 175 -13.67 -6.47 -8.04
CA ARG A 175 -14.40 -7.51 -8.79
C ARG A 175 -13.52 -8.33 -9.70
N THR A 176 -12.38 -7.80 -10.11
CA THR A 176 -11.38 -8.46 -10.96
C THR A 176 -9.98 -8.03 -10.53
N TYR A 177 -8.96 -8.81 -10.91
CA TYR A 177 -7.58 -8.48 -10.57
C TYR A 177 -7.10 -7.15 -11.17
N SER A 178 -7.67 -6.70 -12.30
CA SER A 178 -7.31 -5.42 -12.92
C SER A 178 -7.69 -4.21 -12.07
N GLU A 179 -8.61 -4.38 -11.11
CA GLU A 179 -8.99 -3.33 -10.16
C GLU A 179 -7.98 -3.17 -9.02
N PHE A 180 -7.03 -4.11 -8.84
CA PHE A 180 -6.00 -4.02 -7.80
C PHE A 180 -4.96 -2.92 -8.07
N GLY A 181 -4.82 -2.51 -9.34
CA GLY A 181 -3.87 -1.50 -9.77
C GLY A 181 -3.67 -1.52 -11.28
N THR A 182 -3.19 -0.41 -11.84
CA THR A 182 -3.00 -0.26 -13.29
C THR A 182 -1.93 -1.19 -13.86
N GLN A 183 -1.06 -1.70 -13.00
CA GLN A 183 0.00 -2.67 -13.30
C GLN A 183 -0.40 -4.13 -13.03
N ALA A 184 -1.66 -4.40 -12.64
CA ALA A 184 -2.14 -5.74 -12.36
C ALA A 184 -2.42 -6.50 -13.66
N HIS A 185 -1.49 -7.37 -14.05
CA HIS A 185 -1.60 -8.20 -15.25
C HIS A 185 -2.11 -9.63 -14.96
N THR A 186 -2.20 -10.00 -13.68
CA THR A 186 -2.59 -11.34 -13.21
C THR A 186 -3.21 -11.25 -11.82
N GLY A 187 -4.11 -12.19 -11.50
CA GLY A 187 -4.64 -12.40 -10.15
C GLY A 187 -3.71 -13.18 -9.21
N LEU A 188 -2.46 -13.45 -9.61
CA LEU A 188 -1.49 -14.17 -8.79
C LEU A 188 -1.14 -13.36 -7.54
N LEU A 189 -1.73 -13.74 -6.41
CA LEU A 189 -1.41 -13.25 -5.08
C LEU A 189 -1.01 -14.44 -4.20
N GLN A 190 0.16 -14.37 -3.58
CA GLN A 190 0.70 -15.48 -2.78
C GLN A 190 1.02 -15.10 -1.34
N SER A 191 1.01 -13.81 -1.00
CA SER A 191 0.99 -13.35 0.39
C SER A 191 0.22 -12.05 0.53
N ILE A 192 -0.31 -11.79 1.72
CA ILE A 192 -1.08 -10.60 2.01
C ILE A 192 -0.91 -10.25 3.50
N ARG A 193 -0.85 -8.96 3.81
CA ARG A 193 -0.76 -8.49 5.20
C ARG A 193 -1.57 -7.22 5.40
N ARG A 194 -1.87 -6.93 6.65
CA ARG A 194 -2.52 -5.70 7.10
C ARG A 194 -1.52 -4.56 7.03
N VAL A 195 -2.00 -3.37 6.68
CA VAL A 195 -1.22 -2.13 6.74
C VAL A 195 -1.19 -1.62 8.19
N GLN A 196 -0.01 -1.23 8.65
CA GLN A 196 0.25 -0.59 9.94
C GLN A 196 0.18 0.94 9.79
N HIS A 197 -0.31 1.66 10.80
CA HIS A 197 -0.46 3.12 10.79
C HIS A 197 0.15 3.78 12.02
#